data_AF-A0A8J2XD73-F1
#
_entry.id   AF-A0A8J2XD73-F1
#
_cell.length_a   1.000
_cell.length_b   1.000
_cell.length_c   1.000
_cell.angle_alpha   90.00
_cell.angle_beta   90.00
_cell.angle_gamma   90.00
#
_symmetry.space_group_name_H-M   'P 1'
#
loop_
_entity.id
_entity.type
_entity.pdbx_description
1 polymer ?
#
loop_
_entity_poly.entity_id
_entity_poly.type
_entity_poly.pdbx_seq_one_letter_code
_entity_poly.pdbx_strand_id
1 'polypeptide(L)'
;MTENILVLEQAANAFLYQSTDQPTPNTIVDALLDEEKTAKKNKNSVTLKQLEGSWRLFFVTGTKKTRDRAGIILGSGKYIPKWVKIYLLYSQNHNNEIGTIGNSVSLGTLKLLLNGPMKILPNKNIVVFDFTRLTIQVLGQKIFSGYVRGDQKNEDNFTQASIQKQAFFSYFAISDKIIAARGKGGGLAIWAKEEQ
;
A
#
# COMPACT_ATOMS: atom_id res chain seq x y z
N MET A 1 -19.09 7.63 9.13
CA MET A 1 -18.50 6.57 8.30
C MET A 1 -19.38 6.44 7.06
N THR A 2 -18.83 6.46 5.85
CA THR A 2 -19.60 6.37 4.60
C THR A 2 -20.04 4.92 4.33
N GLU A 3 -21.11 4.74 3.56
CA GLU A 3 -21.56 3.41 3.12
C GLU A 3 -20.46 2.65 2.36
N ASN A 4 -19.69 3.37 1.53
CA ASN A 4 -18.56 2.80 0.80
C ASN A 4 -17.44 2.29 1.72
N ILE A 5 -17.11 3.00 2.82
CA ILE A 5 -16.14 2.48 3.79
C ILE A 5 -16.62 1.16 4.41
N LEU A 6 -17.92 1.03 4.70
CA LEU A 6 -18.46 -0.22 5.25
C LEU A 6 -18.30 -1.39 4.26
N VAL A 7 -18.53 -1.16 2.96
CA VAL A 7 -18.31 -2.16 1.90
C VAL A 7 -16.84 -2.57 1.83
N LEU A 8 -15.91 -1.61 1.91
CA LEU A 8 -14.47 -1.88 1.89
C LEU A 8 -14.00 -2.66 3.14
N GLU A 9 -14.55 -2.35 4.31
CA GLU A 9 -14.29 -3.09 5.56
C GLU A 9 -14.90 -4.49 5.53
N GLN A 10 -16.10 -4.66 4.96
CA GLN A 10 -16.71 -5.97 4.74
C GLN A 10 -15.81 -6.85 3.86
N ALA A 11 -15.25 -6.30 2.79
CA ALA A 11 -14.32 -7.01 1.92
C ALA A 11 -13.04 -7.43 2.65
N ALA A 12 -12.51 -6.56 3.51
CA ALA A 12 -11.35 -6.85 4.37
C ALA A 12 -11.65 -8.02 5.31
N ASN A 13 -12.80 -7.99 5.99
CA ASN A 13 -13.24 -9.05 6.89
C ASN A 13 -13.46 -10.38 6.16
N ALA A 14 -14.14 -10.36 5.01
CA ALA A 14 -14.35 -11.57 4.21
C ALA A 14 -13.02 -12.18 3.72
N PHE A 15 -12.06 -11.33 3.35
CA PHE A 15 -10.73 -11.77 2.97
C PHE A 15 -9.98 -12.43 4.13
N LEU A 16 -9.91 -11.76 5.28
CA LEU A 16 -9.17 -12.23 6.47
C LEU A 16 -9.82 -13.47 7.12
N TYR A 17 -11.14 -13.43 7.32
CA TYR A 17 -11.88 -14.44 8.11
C TYR A 17 -12.66 -15.45 7.27
N GLN A 18 -12.54 -15.40 5.94
CA GLN A 18 -13.16 -16.36 5.02
C GLN A 18 -14.70 -16.38 5.09
N SER A 19 -15.31 -15.20 5.27
CA SER A 19 -16.76 -15.05 5.14
C SER A 19 -17.20 -15.20 3.66
N THR A 20 -18.39 -15.75 3.46
CA THR A 20 -19.04 -15.90 2.15
C THR A 20 -19.50 -14.57 1.56
N ASP A 21 -19.62 -13.52 2.38
CA ASP A 21 -20.17 -12.22 1.97
C ASP A 21 -19.09 -11.30 1.36
N GLN A 22 -18.24 -11.84 0.49
CA GLN A 22 -17.18 -11.09 -0.17
C GLN A 22 -17.77 -10.24 -1.33
N PRO A 23 -17.66 -8.90 -1.30
CA PRO A 23 -18.21 -8.07 -2.37
C PRO A 23 -17.52 -8.34 -3.71
N THR A 24 -18.26 -8.13 -4.80
CA THR A 24 -17.71 -8.34 -6.15
C THR A 24 -16.58 -7.35 -6.45
N PRO A 25 -15.63 -7.71 -7.33
CA PRO A 25 -14.54 -6.80 -7.72
C PRO A 25 -15.02 -5.43 -8.21
N ASN A 26 -16.10 -5.38 -9.02
CA ASN A 26 -16.66 -4.12 -9.51
C ASN A 26 -17.18 -3.25 -8.35
N THR A 27 -17.90 -3.85 -7.40
CA THR A 27 -18.39 -3.14 -6.20
C THR A 27 -17.25 -2.52 -5.40
N ILE A 28 -16.11 -3.23 -5.26
CA ILE A 28 -14.92 -2.69 -4.60
C ILE A 28 -14.32 -1.53 -5.40
N VAL A 29 -14.20 -1.66 -6.72
CA VAL A 29 -13.66 -0.60 -7.57
C VAL A 29 -14.51 0.67 -7.48
N ASP A 30 -15.83 0.55 -7.54
CA ASP A 30 -16.76 1.69 -7.46
C ASP A 30 -16.64 2.38 -6.08
N ALA A 31 -16.66 1.60 -5.00
CA ALA A 31 -16.46 2.11 -3.64
C ALA A 31 -15.11 2.84 -3.48
N LEU A 32 -14.02 2.28 -4.02
CA LEU A 32 -12.70 2.92 -3.99
C LEU A 32 -12.66 4.24 -4.77
N LEU A 33 -13.30 4.30 -5.94
CA LEU A 33 -13.35 5.50 -6.76
C LEU A 33 -14.16 6.61 -6.10
N ASP A 34 -15.27 6.26 -5.45
CA ASP A 34 -16.12 7.25 -4.77
C ASP A 34 -15.48 7.77 -3.48
N GLU A 35 -14.79 6.92 -2.72
CA GLU A 35 -13.97 7.37 -1.59
C GLU A 35 -12.81 8.27 -2.06
N GLU A 36 -12.17 7.96 -3.19
CA GLU A 36 -11.14 8.84 -3.73
C GLU A 36 -11.69 10.22 -4.12
N LYS A 37 -12.87 10.29 -4.74
CA LYS A 37 -13.53 11.55 -5.07
C LYS A 37 -13.87 12.33 -3.79
N THR A 38 -14.37 11.66 -2.77
CA THR A 38 -14.75 12.25 -1.49
C THR A 38 -13.54 12.81 -0.74
N ALA A 39 -12.44 12.04 -0.67
CA ALA A 39 -11.19 12.48 -0.04
C ALA A 39 -10.59 13.72 -0.71
N LYS A 40 -10.69 13.84 -2.05
CA LYS A 40 -10.26 15.03 -2.79
C LYS A 40 -11.04 16.29 -2.41
N LYS A 41 -12.33 16.15 -2.10
CA LYS A 41 -13.19 17.27 -1.65
C LYS A 41 -12.86 17.67 -0.22
N ASN A 42 -12.67 16.70 0.66
CA ASN A 42 -12.51 16.93 2.10
C ASN A 42 -11.11 17.42 2.50
N LYS A 43 -10.10 17.27 1.62
CA LYS A 43 -8.71 17.71 1.86
C LYS A 43 -8.14 17.21 3.20
N ASN A 44 -8.54 16.02 3.63
CA ASN A 44 -7.98 15.40 4.82
C ASN A 44 -6.44 15.30 4.68
N SER A 45 -5.72 15.30 5.79
CA SER A 45 -4.29 15.00 5.85
C SER A 45 -4.08 13.64 6.52
N VAL A 46 -3.16 12.85 5.96
CA VAL A 46 -2.76 11.57 6.54
C VAL A 46 -1.72 11.82 7.62
N THR A 47 -1.83 11.12 8.74
CA THR A 47 -0.80 11.12 9.80
C THR A 47 -0.13 9.76 9.86
N LEU A 48 1.14 9.73 10.28
CA LEU A 48 1.89 8.46 10.36
C LEU A 48 1.26 7.52 11.39
N LYS A 49 0.74 8.05 12.49
CA LYS A 49 0.02 7.30 13.53
C LYS A 49 -1.17 6.51 12.98
N GLN A 50 -1.88 7.04 11.98
CA GLN A 50 -3.00 6.33 11.34
C GLN A 50 -2.53 5.18 10.44
N LEU A 51 -1.31 5.25 9.91
CA LEU A 51 -0.74 4.24 9.04
C LEU A 51 0.07 3.18 9.80
N GLU A 52 0.38 3.42 11.08
CA GLU A 52 1.19 2.52 11.88
C GLU A 52 0.58 1.11 11.97
N GLY A 53 1.44 0.10 11.77
CA GLY A 53 1.06 -1.31 11.82
C GLY A 53 1.33 -2.06 10.51
N SER A 54 0.76 -3.26 10.45
CA SER A 54 0.91 -4.22 9.34
C SER A 54 -0.38 -4.31 8.55
N TRP A 55 -0.27 -4.09 7.23
CA TRP A 55 -1.40 -4.00 6.32
C TRP A 55 -1.28 -5.06 5.23
N ARG A 56 -2.18 -6.04 5.21
CA ARG A 56 -2.22 -7.13 4.23
C ARG A 56 -2.96 -6.70 2.97
N LEU A 57 -2.25 -6.69 1.84
CA LEU A 57 -2.83 -6.37 0.53
C LEU A 57 -3.80 -7.49 0.14
N PHE A 58 -5.03 -7.11 -0.20
CA PHE A 58 -6.03 -8.08 -0.62
C PHE A 58 -6.69 -7.77 -1.95
N PHE A 59 -6.61 -6.53 -2.45
CA PHE A 59 -7.22 -6.18 -3.73
C PHE A 59 -6.46 -5.06 -4.45
N VAL A 60 -6.32 -5.19 -5.77
CA VAL A 60 -5.62 -4.22 -6.63
C VAL A 60 -6.32 -4.03 -7.98
N THR A 61 -6.14 -2.86 -8.59
CA THR A 61 -6.52 -2.58 -9.99
C THR A 61 -5.29 -2.39 -10.89
N GLY A 62 -5.50 -2.51 -12.20
CA GLY A 62 -4.45 -2.32 -13.19
C GLY A 62 -3.92 -0.88 -13.27
N THR A 63 -2.65 -0.72 -13.68
CA THR A 63 -2.05 0.60 -13.91
C THR A 63 -2.58 1.26 -15.19
N LYS A 64 -2.39 2.58 -15.35
CA LYS A 64 -2.73 3.29 -16.60
C LYS A 64 -2.07 2.64 -17.84
N LYS A 65 -0.79 2.31 -17.76
CA LYS A 65 -0.05 1.66 -18.86
C LYS A 65 -0.58 0.27 -19.21
N THR A 66 -1.05 -0.49 -18.22
CA THR A 66 -1.67 -1.81 -18.45
C THR A 66 -3.07 -1.67 -19.06
N ARG A 67 -3.79 -0.56 -18.79
CA ARG A 67 -5.09 -0.25 -19.39
C ARG A 67 -4.97 0.09 -20.87
N ASP A 68 -3.98 0.91 -21.23
CA ASP A 68 -3.79 1.37 -22.62
C ASP A 68 -3.39 0.23 -23.57
N ARG A 69 -2.72 -0.81 -23.07
CA ARG A 69 -2.34 -1.99 -23.88
C ARG A 69 -3.46 -3.03 -24.05
N ALA A 70 -4.49 -3.01 -23.21
CA ALA A 70 -5.50 -4.05 -23.19
C ALA A 70 -6.89 -3.57 -23.66
N GLY A 71 -7.10 -2.29 -23.94
CA GLY A 71 -8.43 -1.75 -24.34
C GLY A 71 -9.49 -1.83 -23.24
N ILE A 72 -9.13 -2.28 -22.03
CA ILE A 72 -10.04 -2.53 -20.92
C ILE A 72 -10.09 -1.27 -20.04
N ILE A 73 -11.23 -0.56 -20.14
CA ILE A 73 -11.77 0.38 -19.15
C ILE A 73 -11.59 -0.27 -17.78
N LEU A 74 -10.76 0.31 -16.89
CA LEU A 74 -10.49 -0.16 -15.52
C LEU A 74 -10.81 -1.66 -15.34
N GLY A 75 -9.89 -2.55 -15.74
CA GLY A 75 -10.10 -3.98 -15.50
C GLY A 75 -10.57 -4.15 -14.05
N SER A 76 -11.60 -4.99 -13.84
CA SER A 76 -12.51 -5.10 -12.68
C SER A 76 -11.90 -5.16 -11.28
N GLY A 77 -10.59 -4.99 -11.15
CA GLY A 77 -9.80 -5.24 -9.97
C GLY A 77 -9.70 -6.74 -9.72
N LYS A 78 -8.73 -7.13 -8.91
CA LYS A 78 -8.50 -8.54 -8.60
C LYS A 78 -8.18 -8.67 -7.12
N TYR A 79 -8.82 -9.65 -6.50
CA TYR A 79 -8.41 -10.11 -5.19
C TYR A 79 -7.05 -10.84 -5.30
N ILE A 80 -6.18 -10.59 -4.32
CA ILE A 80 -4.93 -11.32 -4.19
C ILE A 80 -5.24 -12.72 -3.68
N PRO A 81 -4.67 -13.78 -4.28
CA PRO A 81 -4.83 -15.14 -3.77
C PRO A 81 -4.34 -15.25 -2.31
N LYS A 82 -5.11 -15.88 -1.43
CA LYS A 82 -4.82 -15.91 0.02
C LYS A 82 -3.46 -16.53 0.39
N TRP A 83 -2.93 -17.43 -0.45
CA TRP A 83 -1.62 -18.05 -0.27
C TRP A 83 -0.45 -17.11 -0.57
N VAL A 84 -0.71 -15.98 -1.25
CA VAL A 84 0.23 -14.89 -1.46
C VAL A 84 0.04 -13.89 -0.32
N LYS A 85 1.04 -13.77 0.57
CA LYS A 85 0.98 -12.79 1.66
C LYS A 85 1.81 -11.57 1.30
N ILE A 86 1.15 -10.45 1.02
CA ILE A 86 1.81 -9.18 0.72
C ILE A 86 1.45 -8.19 1.82
N TYR A 87 2.45 -7.61 2.47
CA TYR A 87 2.28 -6.64 3.55
C TYR A 87 2.89 -5.30 3.21
N LEU A 88 2.23 -4.24 3.67
CA LEU A 88 2.79 -2.91 3.81
C LEU A 88 2.97 -2.65 5.30
N LEU A 89 4.16 -2.23 5.71
CA LEU A 89 4.50 -1.97 7.11
C LEU A 89 4.90 -0.52 7.25
N TYR A 90 4.37 0.15 8.26
CA TYR A 90 4.76 1.51 8.61
C TYR A 90 5.22 1.56 10.05
N SER A 91 6.33 2.26 10.28
CA SER A 91 6.82 2.56 11.62
C SER A 91 7.38 3.96 11.69
N GLN A 92 7.19 4.59 12.84
CA GLN A 92 7.73 5.91 13.13
C GLN A 92 9.11 5.77 13.78
N ASN A 93 10.08 6.56 13.29
CA ASN A 93 11.34 6.73 13.99
C ASN A 93 11.16 7.84 15.04
N HIS A 94 11.65 7.63 16.25
CA HIS A 94 11.40 8.50 17.41
C HIS A 94 11.82 9.97 17.25
N ASN A 95 12.65 10.32 16.26
CA ASN A 95 13.31 11.63 16.19
C ASN A 95 13.09 12.46 14.90
N ASN A 96 12.34 12.04 13.88
CA ASN A 96 12.25 12.83 12.62
C ASN A 96 10.87 12.80 11.93
N GLU A 97 10.63 13.79 11.07
CA GLU A 97 9.56 13.84 10.04
C GLU A 97 9.62 12.69 9.00
N ILE A 98 10.57 11.76 9.18
CA ILE A 98 10.89 10.64 8.30
C ILE A 98 10.59 9.34 9.05
N GLY A 99 9.62 8.60 8.54
CA GLY A 99 9.31 7.24 9.00
C GLY A 99 10.01 6.19 8.13
N THR A 100 9.69 4.94 8.37
CA THR A 100 10.08 3.83 7.49
C THR A 100 8.86 3.14 6.93
N ILE A 101 8.97 2.71 5.68
CA ILE A 101 7.99 1.87 5.01
C ILE A 101 8.65 0.55 4.62
N GLY A 102 7.92 -0.54 4.83
CA GLY A 102 8.30 -1.87 4.39
C GLY A 102 7.27 -2.44 3.42
N ASN A 103 7.72 -3.16 2.40
CA ASN A 103 6.88 -4.04 1.60
C ASN A 103 7.41 -5.46 1.70
N SER A 104 6.59 -6.38 2.21
CA SER A 104 6.97 -7.80 2.29
C SER A 104 6.09 -8.63 1.38
N VAL A 105 6.69 -9.59 0.69
CA VAL A 105 6.00 -10.57 -0.15
C VAL A 105 6.45 -11.96 0.28
N SER A 106 5.52 -12.81 0.72
CA SER A 106 5.78 -14.20 1.10
C SER A 106 5.04 -15.15 0.16
N LEU A 107 5.77 -16.10 -0.40
CA LEU A 107 5.30 -17.15 -1.31
C LEU A 107 5.89 -18.48 -0.84
N GLY A 108 5.08 -19.27 -0.13
CA GLY A 108 5.55 -20.49 0.51
C GLY A 108 6.70 -20.20 1.49
N THR A 109 7.87 -20.78 1.21
CA THR A 109 9.07 -20.65 2.06
C THR A 109 9.95 -19.45 1.70
N LEU A 110 9.67 -18.79 0.58
CA LEU A 110 10.38 -17.60 0.13
C LEU A 110 9.71 -16.35 0.68
N LYS A 111 10.48 -15.47 1.30
CA LYS A 111 10.04 -14.14 1.73
C LYS A 111 11.00 -13.07 1.23
N LEU A 112 10.45 -12.09 0.55
CA LEU A 112 11.13 -10.87 0.13
C LEU A 112 10.67 -9.72 1.04
N LEU A 113 11.60 -8.89 1.48
CA LEU A 113 11.31 -7.68 2.24
C LEU A 113 12.07 -6.52 1.63
N LEU A 114 11.34 -5.53 1.13
CA LEU A 114 11.85 -4.22 0.77
C LEU A 114 11.58 -3.26 1.93
N ASN A 115 12.53 -2.40 2.23
CA ASN A 115 12.34 -1.33 3.20
C ASN A 115 13.13 -0.08 2.82
N GLY A 116 12.72 1.05 3.37
CA GLY A 116 13.43 2.31 3.23
C GLY A 116 12.67 3.48 3.82
N PRO A 117 13.18 4.71 3.62
CA PRO A 117 12.64 5.91 4.22
C PRO A 117 11.31 6.31 3.58
N MET A 118 10.45 6.94 4.38
CA MET A 118 9.23 7.59 3.90
C MET A 118 9.03 8.95 4.57
N LYS A 119 8.32 9.84 3.88
CA LYS A 119 7.84 11.12 4.42
C LYS A 119 6.40 11.39 3.99
N ILE A 120 5.62 12.03 4.86
CA ILE A 120 4.29 12.51 4.51
C ILE A 120 4.44 13.93 3.95
N LEU A 121 3.84 14.20 2.79
CA LEU A 121 3.84 15.55 2.26
C LEU A 121 2.88 16.44 3.06
N PRO A 122 3.31 17.63 3.52
CA PRO A 122 2.45 18.56 4.24
C PRO A 122 1.18 18.88 3.45
N ASN A 123 0.04 18.94 4.14
CA ASN A 123 -1.27 19.27 3.58
C ASN A 123 -1.72 18.36 2.42
N LYS A 124 -1.19 17.13 2.34
CA LYS A 124 -1.56 16.15 1.32
C LYS A 124 -1.70 14.76 1.94
N ASN A 125 -2.56 13.94 1.36
CA ASN A 125 -2.64 12.51 1.69
C ASN A 125 -1.58 11.69 0.94
N ILE A 126 -0.37 12.22 0.78
CA ILE A 126 0.67 11.59 -0.02
C ILE A 126 1.80 11.16 0.87
N VAL A 127 2.05 9.85 0.90
CA VAL A 127 3.27 9.27 1.44
C VAL A 127 4.23 9.05 0.29
N VAL A 128 5.40 9.69 0.38
CA VAL A 128 6.50 9.51 -0.56
C VAL A 128 7.52 8.61 0.09
N PHE A 129 8.09 7.69 -0.68
CA PHE A 129 9.03 6.72 -0.15
C PHE A 129 10.03 6.25 -1.20
N ASP A 130 11.08 5.61 -0.71
CA ASP A 130 12.06 4.91 -1.51
C ASP A 130 12.39 3.55 -0.86
N PHE A 131 12.47 2.50 -1.66
CA PHE A 131 12.87 1.17 -1.18
C PHE A 131 14.35 0.96 -1.51
N THR A 132 15.19 1.23 -0.52
CA THR A 132 16.65 1.23 -0.67
C THR A 132 17.27 -0.07 -0.20
N ARG A 133 16.56 -0.89 0.58
CA ARG A 133 17.06 -2.14 1.17
C ARG A 133 16.21 -3.33 0.76
N LEU A 134 16.86 -4.45 0.46
CA LEU A 134 16.25 -5.73 0.16
C LEU A 134 16.78 -6.80 1.12
N THR A 135 15.87 -7.59 1.68
CA THR A 135 16.17 -8.83 2.39
C THR A 135 15.45 -9.98 1.70
N ILE A 136 16.17 -11.09 1.52
CA ILE A 136 15.62 -12.35 1.01
C ILE A 136 15.77 -13.41 2.10
N GLN A 137 14.68 -14.08 2.42
CA GLN A 137 14.64 -15.21 3.33
C GLN A 137 14.10 -16.45 2.61
N VAL A 138 14.73 -17.60 2.87
CA VAL A 138 14.27 -18.92 2.42
C VAL A 138 14.20 -19.83 3.64
N LEU A 139 13.08 -20.51 3.84
CA LEU A 139 12.83 -21.35 5.02
C LEU A 139 13.04 -20.57 6.35
N GLY A 140 12.70 -19.29 6.36
CA GLY A 140 12.91 -18.39 7.50
C GLY A 140 14.35 -17.89 7.68
N GLN A 141 15.33 -18.47 6.98
CA GLN A 141 16.73 -18.07 7.07
C GLN A 141 17.04 -16.91 6.12
N LYS A 142 17.70 -15.87 6.64
CA LYS A 142 18.14 -14.72 5.84
C LYS A 142 19.33 -15.15 4.97
N ILE A 143 19.09 -15.24 3.66
CA ILE A 143 20.13 -15.58 2.68
C ILE A 143 20.77 -14.36 2.03
N PHE A 144 20.07 -13.21 2.06
CA PHE A 144 20.59 -11.95 1.55
C PHE A 144 20.00 -10.78 2.34
N SER A 145 20.81 -9.75 2.57
CA SER A 145 20.38 -8.47 3.11
C SER A 145 21.35 -7.38 2.65
N GLY A 146 20.88 -6.41 1.89
CA GLY A 146 21.73 -5.35 1.36
C GLY A 146 20.94 -4.23 0.70
N TYR A 147 21.66 -3.25 0.16
CA TYR A 147 21.04 -2.18 -0.62
C TYR A 147 20.56 -2.68 -1.97
N VAL A 148 19.41 -2.20 -2.42
CA VAL A 148 18.99 -2.30 -3.81
C VAL A 148 19.98 -1.46 -4.62
N ARG A 149 20.64 -2.04 -5.64
CA ARG A 149 21.39 -1.31 -6.69
C ARG A 149 22.41 -0.23 -6.24
N GLY A 150 23.01 -0.35 -5.05
CA GLY A 150 23.95 0.67 -4.54
C GLY A 150 23.28 1.96 -4.02
N ASP A 151 21.99 1.90 -3.72
CA ASP A 151 21.11 3.02 -3.31
C ASP A 151 21.40 3.58 -1.91
N GLN A 152 22.57 3.34 -1.32
CA GLN A 152 22.97 3.95 -0.05
C GLN A 152 22.94 5.48 -0.14
N LYS A 153 23.46 6.04 -1.24
CA LYS A 153 23.40 7.48 -1.53
C LYS A 153 21.97 8.00 -1.71
N ASN A 154 21.03 7.18 -2.15
CA ASN A 154 19.62 7.59 -2.32
C ASN A 154 18.90 7.64 -0.97
N GLU A 155 19.22 6.73 -0.05
CA GLU A 155 18.74 6.77 1.34
C GLU A 155 19.24 8.04 2.04
N ASP A 156 20.54 8.34 1.92
CA ASP A 156 21.17 9.52 2.54
C ASP A 156 20.60 10.85 2.01
N ASN A 157 20.22 10.90 0.73
CA ASN A 157 19.69 12.11 0.07
C ASN A 157 18.16 12.13 -0.04
N PHE A 158 17.43 11.22 0.64
CA PHE A 158 15.99 11.06 0.50
C PHE A 158 15.17 12.35 0.77
N THR A 159 15.65 13.19 1.68
CA THR A 159 15.03 14.48 2.02
C THR A 159 15.20 15.50 0.89
N GLN A 160 16.35 15.50 0.23
CA GLN A 160 16.76 16.45 -0.81
C GLN A 160 16.31 16.05 -2.22
N ALA A 161 16.03 14.75 -2.44
CA ALA A 161 15.60 14.24 -3.74
C ALA A 161 14.23 14.81 -4.15
N SER A 162 14.10 15.10 -5.46
CA SER A 162 12.84 15.58 -6.04
C SER A 162 11.73 14.53 -5.93
N ILE A 163 10.59 14.95 -5.40
CA ILE A 163 9.38 14.14 -5.23
C ILE A 163 8.92 13.49 -6.54
N GLN A 164 9.18 14.11 -7.70
CA GLN A 164 8.75 13.60 -9.01
C GLN A 164 9.41 12.25 -9.37
N LYS A 165 10.62 11.99 -8.85
CA LYS A 165 11.34 10.74 -9.09
C LYS A 165 10.96 9.65 -8.11
N GLN A 166 10.56 10.02 -6.90
CA GLN A 166 10.23 9.09 -5.82
C GLN A 166 8.93 8.30 -6.08
N ALA A 167 8.81 7.14 -5.44
CA ALA A 167 7.57 6.38 -5.38
C ALA A 167 6.62 7.03 -4.37
N PHE A 168 5.31 6.88 -4.59
CA PHE A 168 4.33 7.45 -3.67
C PHE A 168 3.02 6.65 -3.64
N PHE A 169 2.32 6.80 -2.53
CA PHE A 169 0.93 6.44 -2.35
C PHE A 169 0.12 7.69 -2.01
N SER A 170 -0.96 7.94 -2.77
CA SER A 170 -1.97 8.93 -2.43
C SER A 170 -3.12 8.21 -1.71
N TYR A 171 -3.16 8.30 -0.39
CA TYR A 171 -4.19 7.71 0.45
C TYR A 171 -5.52 8.46 0.30
N PHE A 172 -6.62 7.74 0.40
CA PHE A 172 -7.96 8.33 0.31
C PHE A 172 -9.02 7.64 1.16
N ALA A 173 -8.81 6.41 1.62
CA ALA A 173 -9.64 5.79 2.65
C ALA A 173 -8.73 5.20 3.72
N ILE A 174 -8.98 5.55 4.99
CA ILE A 174 -8.22 5.11 6.15
C ILE A 174 -9.22 4.89 7.29
N SER A 175 -9.20 3.71 7.88
CA SER A 175 -9.90 3.36 9.11
C SER A 175 -9.03 2.45 9.96
N ASP A 176 -9.53 2.01 11.12
CA ASP A 176 -8.82 1.04 11.95
C ASP A 176 -8.68 -0.34 11.30
N LYS A 177 -9.43 -0.62 10.22
CA LYS A 177 -9.46 -1.93 9.55
C LYS A 177 -8.86 -1.91 8.15
N ILE A 178 -8.89 -0.77 7.44
CA ILE A 178 -8.41 -0.69 6.06
C ILE A 178 -7.61 0.57 5.78
N ILE A 179 -6.69 0.45 4.82
CA ILE A 179 -6.13 1.60 4.10
C ILE A 179 -6.30 1.38 2.61
N ALA A 180 -6.61 2.44 1.87
CA ALA A 180 -6.66 2.44 0.41
C ALA A 180 -5.92 3.63 -0.18
N ALA A 181 -5.18 3.36 -1.26
CA ALA A 181 -4.35 4.34 -1.92
C ALA A 181 -4.26 4.16 -3.43
N ARG A 182 -3.93 5.26 -4.11
CA ARG A 182 -3.52 5.28 -5.50
C ARG A 182 -2.01 5.35 -5.59
N GLY A 183 -1.39 4.41 -6.28
CA GLY A 183 0.05 4.42 -6.56
C GLY A 183 0.43 5.32 -7.73
N LYS A 184 1.73 5.61 -7.88
CA LYS A 184 2.30 6.40 -8.99
C LYS A 184 1.86 5.93 -10.40
N GLY A 185 1.74 4.61 -10.60
CA GLY A 185 1.28 4.02 -11.88
C GLY A 185 -0.22 4.21 -12.15
N GLY A 186 -0.97 4.81 -11.22
CA GLY A 186 -2.40 5.06 -11.33
C GLY A 186 -3.29 3.87 -11.02
N GLY A 187 -2.75 2.74 -10.55
CA GLY A 187 -3.55 1.66 -9.98
C GLY A 187 -4.08 2.01 -8.58
N LEU A 188 -5.19 1.41 -8.19
CA LEU A 188 -5.76 1.45 -6.85
C LEU A 188 -5.38 0.18 -6.10
N ALA A 189 -5.19 0.29 -4.80
CA ALA A 189 -4.93 -0.82 -3.91
C ALA A 189 -5.61 -0.59 -2.57
N ILE A 190 -6.03 -1.68 -1.94
CA ILE A 190 -6.58 -1.69 -0.58
C ILE A 190 -5.96 -2.83 0.23
N TRP A 191 -5.65 -2.50 1.48
CA TRP A 191 -5.07 -3.41 2.44
C TRP A 191 -5.96 -3.49 3.67
N ALA A 192 -5.99 -4.66 4.30
CA ALA A 192 -6.64 -4.91 5.57
C ALA A 192 -5.60 -4.87 6.69
N LYS A 193 -5.94 -4.30 7.84
CA LYS A 193 -5.08 -4.36 9.02
C LYS A 193 -5.00 -5.80 9.51
N GLU A 194 -3.79 -6.30 9.70
CA GLU A 194 -3.56 -7.64 10.23
C GLU A 194 -2.46 -7.55 11.28
N GLU A 195 -2.79 -7.90 12.52
CA GLU A 195 -1.78 -8.04 13.57
C GLU A 195 -0.92 -9.27 13.24
N GLN A 196 0.41 -9.07 13.20
CA GLN A 196 1.39 -10.14 12.93
C GLN A 196 1.89 -10.76 14.21
#